data_AF-A0A7K2EBB5-F1
#
_entry.id   AF-A0A7K2EBB5-F1
#
_cell.length_a   1.000
_cell.length_b   1.000
_cell.length_c   1.000
_cell.angle_alpha   90.00
_cell.angle_beta   90.00
_cell.angle_gamma   90.00
#
_symmetry.space_group_name_H-M   'P 1'
#
loop_
_entity.id
_entity.type
_entity.pdbx_description
1 polymer ?
#
loop_
_entity_poly.entity_id
_entity_poly.type
_entity_poly.pdbx_seq_one_letter_code
_entity_poly.pdbx_strand_id
1 'polypeptide(L)'
;MSRPAALFDPLRGPAVARIAGPPGRPSEFSDPLVRLLAAVPARLDGRPLPRVVAVTTARESIGLLLSEPRVDPAAGFEAIDGGLTWTAEPLTIGRTHPGGGGCGVPWPLLVPFGRVVPDGPAVMANLEELGGLELSGEPADVLALAESLAADLAADRFGGHPGVVCVNCAWELDALDAVRVVTSPSRALADAETHRRRVDAAGAQWASLPELRRHGIRGTPRPLVIIDPHGHDPQSRARLLSLAGPGLAVVTATHSQDPTAGAGPRRAFGDRWRLHVNGRSLRWEPVGVNLRFGDQPSPTFVPDLRIAAPEPSSLREAAGRTAAGPPPSAAEVLPGAVELQVLGVVQAAGAAVPFTSQRALDLACYLAFHRDGATVDKLRYWLWRRGGPPPRAKTLANVVSRARVCLGRDADGEPYLSYLGADGVYRLSEQVTTDLERFASWRKLADRAPPQQALECLRAALRLVRGAPFGGGSGETFSWADASWRSHVEYLVDSTAHRLADAALDLDRVEVARWATLRGLAITPDCEQCYQRRIAAARRSGYRREVDLVMRHMDELQREPLPELDDLATGALEGVPLA
;
A
#
# COMPACT_ATOMS: atom_id res chain seq x y z
N MET A 1 -19.24 -48.51 -30.53
CA MET A 1 -19.86 -47.42 -29.75
C MET A 1 -18.90 -47.07 -28.62
N SER A 2 -18.04 -46.09 -28.88
CA SER A 2 -16.94 -45.70 -27.99
C SER A 2 -17.45 -44.83 -26.84
N ARG A 3 -17.14 -45.23 -25.61
CA ARG A 3 -17.30 -44.41 -24.40
C ARG A 3 -16.31 -43.24 -24.44
N PRO A 4 -16.69 -42.01 -24.07
CA PRO A 4 -15.72 -40.93 -23.93
C PRO A 4 -14.79 -41.21 -22.75
N ALA A 5 -13.49 -40.99 -22.98
CA ALA A 5 -12.44 -41.05 -21.97
C ALA A 5 -12.73 -40.07 -20.83
N ALA A 6 -12.57 -40.55 -19.60
CA ALA A 6 -12.64 -39.74 -18.39
C ALA A 6 -11.49 -38.72 -18.40
N LEU A 7 -11.79 -37.49 -18.83
CA LEU A 7 -10.93 -36.31 -18.66
C LEU A 7 -11.27 -35.63 -17.32
N PHE A 8 -10.24 -35.54 -16.47
CA PHE A 8 -10.10 -34.72 -15.27
C PHE A 8 -10.85 -35.09 -13.98
N ASP A 9 -10.07 -35.53 -12.98
CA ASP A 9 -10.32 -35.34 -11.54
C ASP A 9 -9.13 -34.57 -10.93
N PRO A 10 -9.22 -33.24 -10.77
CA PRO A 10 -8.17 -32.41 -10.17
C PRO A 10 -8.12 -32.50 -8.62
N LEU A 11 -8.90 -33.38 -7.99
CA LEU A 11 -9.12 -33.44 -6.54
C LEU A 11 -8.54 -34.67 -5.83
N ARG A 12 -7.49 -35.28 -6.38
CA ARG A 12 -6.48 -35.89 -5.47
C ARG A 12 -5.42 -34.84 -5.17
N GLY A 13 -5.60 -34.12 -4.06
CA GLY A 13 -4.46 -33.51 -3.37
C GLY A 13 -3.45 -34.62 -3.08
N PRO A 14 -2.31 -34.63 -3.79
CA PRO A 14 -1.02 -34.34 -3.16
C PRO A 14 0.04 -33.81 -4.16
N ALA A 15 -0.31 -33.20 -5.30
CA ALA A 15 0.69 -32.85 -6.34
C ALA A 15 1.83 -31.94 -5.80
N VAL A 16 1.49 -30.89 -5.03
CA VAL A 16 2.52 -30.06 -4.36
C VAL A 16 3.26 -30.85 -3.26
N ALA A 17 2.60 -31.81 -2.62
CA ALA A 17 3.21 -32.67 -1.60
C ALA A 17 4.12 -33.78 -2.18
N ARG A 18 3.95 -34.15 -3.46
CA ARG A 18 4.78 -35.17 -4.15
C ARG A 18 6.19 -34.67 -4.49
N ILE A 19 6.41 -33.36 -4.49
CA ILE A 19 7.69 -32.71 -4.82
C ILE A 19 8.59 -32.63 -3.56
N ALA A 20 8.41 -33.52 -2.58
CA ALA A 20 9.04 -33.45 -1.28
C ALA A 20 10.53 -33.87 -1.32
N GLY A 21 11.41 -32.88 -1.34
CA GLY A 21 12.79 -32.98 -0.84
C GLY A 21 12.94 -32.25 0.52
N PRO A 22 14.06 -32.41 1.24
CA PRO A 22 14.25 -31.78 2.54
C PRO A 22 14.12 -30.25 2.49
N PRO A 23 13.66 -29.59 3.58
CA PRO A 23 13.33 -28.16 3.55
C PRO A 23 14.60 -27.28 3.43
N GLY A 24 14.67 -26.42 2.41
CA GLY A 24 15.68 -25.34 2.33
C GLY A 24 15.07 -23.99 2.71
N ARG A 25 15.87 -22.98 3.06
CA ARG A 25 15.41 -21.65 3.53
C ARG A 25 15.00 -20.74 2.34
N PRO A 26 14.06 -19.79 2.52
CA PRO A 26 13.57 -18.94 1.42
C PRO A 26 14.66 -18.10 0.73
N SER A 27 15.73 -17.75 1.45
CA SER A 27 16.90 -17.02 0.91
C SER A 27 17.86 -17.90 0.12
N GLU A 28 17.82 -19.23 0.27
CA GLU A 28 18.73 -20.17 -0.40
C GLU A 28 18.34 -20.41 -1.87
N PHE A 29 17.13 -20.01 -2.28
CA PHE A 29 16.55 -20.34 -3.58
C PHE A 29 16.36 -19.16 -4.54
N SER A 30 16.74 -17.93 -4.17
CA SER A 30 16.65 -16.78 -5.08
C SER A 30 17.44 -17.02 -6.37
N ASP A 31 18.62 -17.65 -6.26
CA ASP A 31 19.51 -17.91 -7.40
C ASP A 31 19.04 -19.09 -8.28
N PRO A 32 18.70 -20.30 -7.75
CA PRO A 32 18.06 -21.37 -8.53
C PRO A 32 16.75 -20.97 -9.23
N LEU A 33 15.93 -20.15 -8.58
CA LEU A 33 14.65 -19.72 -9.13
C LEU A 33 14.84 -18.67 -10.24
N VAL A 34 15.74 -17.70 -10.07
CA VAL A 34 16.09 -16.77 -11.14
C VAL A 34 16.69 -17.53 -12.33
N ARG A 35 17.52 -18.55 -12.08
CA ARG A 35 18.04 -19.44 -13.14
C ARG A 35 16.94 -20.24 -13.82
N LEU A 36 15.96 -20.76 -13.06
CA LEU A 36 14.79 -21.45 -13.60
C LEU A 36 14.04 -20.56 -14.59
N LEU A 37 13.72 -19.32 -14.21
CA LEU A 37 13.00 -18.37 -15.05
C LEU A 37 13.77 -18.00 -16.32
N ALA A 38 15.10 -17.88 -16.21
CA ALA A 38 15.96 -17.61 -17.36
C ALA A 38 16.10 -18.82 -18.30
N ALA A 39 16.04 -20.04 -17.76
CA ALA A 39 16.43 -21.23 -18.52
C ALA A 39 15.25 -21.96 -19.18
N VAL A 40 14.04 -21.95 -18.57
CA VAL A 40 12.86 -22.61 -19.17
C VAL A 40 12.58 -22.08 -20.59
N PRO A 41 12.58 -20.77 -20.86
CA PRO A 41 12.31 -20.26 -22.21
C PRO A 41 13.35 -20.72 -23.25
N ALA A 42 14.62 -20.82 -22.86
CA ALA A 42 15.69 -21.29 -23.75
C ALA A 42 15.57 -22.79 -24.07
N ARG A 43 14.98 -23.58 -23.16
CA ARG A 43 14.86 -25.04 -23.26
C ARG A 43 13.58 -25.54 -23.93
N LEU A 44 12.77 -24.62 -24.44
CA LEU A 44 11.55 -24.93 -25.17
C LEU A 44 11.76 -25.08 -26.67
N ASP A 45 12.94 -24.78 -27.22
CA ASP A 45 13.27 -24.91 -28.65
C ASP A 45 12.21 -24.27 -29.57
N GLY A 46 11.80 -23.04 -29.26
CA GLY A 46 10.77 -22.31 -30.03
C GLY A 46 9.32 -22.72 -29.73
N ARG A 47 9.08 -23.72 -28.88
CA ARG A 47 7.73 -24.04 -28.38
C ARG A 47 7.20 -22.91 -27.48
N PRO A 48 5.86 -22.75 -27.39
CA PRO A 48 5.27 -21.74 -26.53
C PRO A 48 5.59 -21.99 -25.05
N LEU A 49 5.61 -20.93 -24.26
CA LEU A 49 5.75 -20.94 -22.83
C LEU A 49 4.59 -21.68 -22.18
N PRO A 50 4.85 -22.53 -21.17
CA PRO A 50 3.78 -23.09 -20.38
C PRO A 50 3.12 -21.98 -19.53
N ARG A 51 1.84 -22.16 -19.23
CA ARG A 51 1.06 -21.27 -18.39
C ARG A 51 1.24 -21.67 -16.93
N VAL A 52 2.15 -21.00 -16.24
CA VAL A 52 2.57 -21.37 -14.89
C VAL A 52 1.70 -20.66 -13.85
N VAL A 53 0.96 -21.44 -13.07
CA VAL A 53 0.13 -21.00 -11.93
C VAL A 53 0.99 -20.78 -10.69
N ALA A 54 1.91 -21.71 -10.42
CA ALA A 54 2.78 -21.66 -9.26
C ALA A 54 4.14 -22.30 -9.54
N VAL A 55 5.13 -21.91 -8.76
CA VAL A 55 6.43 -22.56 -8.68
C VAL A 55 6.63 -23.09 -7.27
N THR A 56 7.03 -24.34 -7.18
CA THR A 56 7.37 -25.01 -5.92
C THR A 56 8.88 -25.20 -5.85
N THR A 57 9.45 -25.01 -4.66
CA THR A 57 10.89 -25.17 -4.43
C THR A 57 11.17 -25.99 -3.18
N ALA A 58 11.95 -27.05 -3.34
CA ALA A 58 12.55 -27.85 -2.27
C ALA A 58 14.07 -27.97 -2.52
N ARG A 59 14.82 -28.58 -1.60
CA ARG A 59 16.27 -28.78 -1.77
C ARG A 59 16.65 -29.59 -3.00
N GLU A 60 15.83 -30.58 -3.35
CA GLU A 60 16.14 -31.58 -4.38
C GLU A 60 15.26 -31.46 -5.62
N SER A 61 14.28 -30.56 -5.61
CA SER A 61 13.30 -30.46 -6.69
C SER A 61 12.73 -29.05 -6.83
N ILE A 62 12.48 -28.67 -8.09
CA ILE A 62 11.71 -27.49 -8.46
C ILE A 62 10.54 -27.95 -9.32
N GLY A 63 9.34 -27.50 -9.00
CA GLY A 63 8.12 -27.79 -9.74
C GLY A 63 7.51 -26.54 -10.37
N LEU A 64 7.02 -26.67 -11.60
CA LEU A 64 6.14 -25.70 -12.27
C LEU A 64 4.75 -26.30 -12.33
N LEU A 65 3.80 -25.72 -11.59
CA LEU A 65 2.39 -26.08 -11.67
C LEU A 65 1.75 -25.33 -12.83
N LEU A 66 1.17 -26.06 -13.77
CA LEU A 66 0.59 -25.52 -14.99
C LEU A 66 -0.93 -25.38 -14.89
N SER A 67 -1.49 -24.38 -15.55
CA SER A 67 -2.94 -24.22 -15.67
C SER A 67 -3.57 -25.25 -16.61
N GLU A 68 -2.78 -25.80 -17.53
CA GLU A 68 -3.19 -26.76 -18.55
C GLU A 68 -2.13 -27.86 -18.68
N PRO A 69 -2.53 -29.15 -18.84
CA PRO A 69 -1.57 -30.23 -18.95
C PRO A 69 -0.70 -30.10 -20.20
N ARG A 70 0.62 -30.24 -20.03
CA ARG A 70 1.59 -30.47 -21.11
C ARG A 70 2.48 -31.66 -20.81
N VAL A 71 2.48 -32.61 -21.75
CA VAL A 71 3.31 -33.83 -21.69
C VAL A 71 4.66 -33.68 -22.41
N ASP A 72 4.96 -32.49 -22.91
CA ASP A 72 6.18 -32.17 -23.64
C ASP A 72 7.01 -31.13 -22.84
N PRO A 73 7.65 -31.55 -21.73
CA PRO A 73 8.38 -30.62 -20.86
C PRO A 73 9.54 -29.93 -21.58
N ALA A 74 9.97 -28.79 -21.03
CA ALA A 74 11.25 -28.19 -21.42
C ALA A 74 12.40 -29.18 -21.15
N ALA A 75 13.49 -29.10 -21.91
CA ALA A 75 14.64 -29.99 -21.70
C ALA A 75 15.10 -29.97 -20.21
N GLY A 76 15.42 -31.14 -19.65
CA GLY A 76 15.80 -31.26 -18.23
C GLY A 76 14.65 -31.23 -17.22
N PHE A 77 13.39 -31.11 -17.69
CA PHE A 77 12.20 -31.32 -16.88
C PHE A 77 11.51 -32.62 -17.25
N GLU A 78 10.82 -33.18 -16.26
CA GLU A 78 9.91 -34.31 -16.41
C GLU A 78 8.47 -33.85 -16.18
N ALA A 79 7.57 -34.27 -17.06
CA ALA A 79 6.15 -34.02 -16.90
C ALA A 79 5.53 -35.12 -16.03
N ILE A 80 5.03 -34.72 -14.86
CA ILE A 80 4.32 -35.60 -13.92
C ILE A 80 2.85 -35.17 -13.80
N ASP A 81 2.06 -35.93 -13.04
CA ASP A 81 0.64 -35.64 -12.78
C ASP A 81 -0.17 -35.42 -14.07
N GLY A 82 0.08 -36.25 -15.09
CA GLY A 82 -0.58 -36.14 -16.39
C GLY A 82 -0.17 -34.92 -17.22
N GLY A 83 0.96 -34.28 -16.89
CA GLY A 83 1.46 -33.09 -17.55
C GLY A 83 1.08 -31.77 -16.86
N LEU A 84 0.38 -31.82 -15.73
CA LEU A 84 0.03 -30.61 -14.97
C LEU A 84 1.19 -30.05 -14.16
N THR A 85 2.21 -30.86 -13.91
CA THR A 85 3.39 -30.43 -13.17
C THR A 85 4.63 -30.77 -13.99
N TRP A 86 5.50 -29.80 -14.21
CA TRP A 86 6.85 -30.07 -14.70
C TRP A 86 7.82 -30.00 -13.53
N THR A 87 8.61 -31.06 -13.32
CA THR A 87 9.58 -31.13 -12.23
C THR A 87 11.00 -31.28 -12.77
N ALA A 88 11.96 -30.70 -12.07
CA ALA A 88 13.39 -30.85 -12.37
C ALA A 88 14.21 -30.84 -11.08
N GLU A 89 15.38 -31.48 -11.11
CA GLU A 89 16.38 -31.31 -10.06
C GLU A 89 17.04 -29.92 -10.19
N PRO A 90 17.25 -29.17 -9.08
CA PRO A 90 17.86 -27.84 -9.14
C PRO A 90 19.22 -27.80 -9.87
N LEU A 91 19.99 -28.88 -9.77
CA LEU A 91 21.32 -29.00 -10.38
C LEU A 91 21.28 -29.15 -11.91
N THR A 92 20.20 -29.69 -12.48
CA THR A 92 20.05 -29.88 -13.94
C THR A 92 19.68 -28.58 -14.66
N ILE A 93 19.25 -27.55 -13.91
CA ILE A 93 18.83 -26.24 -14.46
C ILE A 93 20.02 -25.41 -14.97
N GLY A 94 21.26 -25.84 -14.77
CA GLY A 94 22.46 -25.22 -15.36
C GLY A 94 22.82 -23.84 -14.80
N ARG A 95 24.02 -23.34 -15.14
CA ARG A 95 24.56 -22.03 -14.69
C ARG A 95 24.26 -20.88 -15.67
N THR A 96 23.07 -20.87 -16.29
CA THR A 96 22.66 -19.75 -17.14
C THR A 96 22.43 -18.50 -16.30
N HIS A 97 23.22 -17.45 -16.54
CA HIS A 97 23.07 -16.17 -15.83
C HIS A 97 21.92 -15.36 -16.46
N PRO A 98 21.08 -14.67 -15.65
CA PRO A 98 20.14 -13.70 -16.18
C PRO A 98 20.90 -12.67 -17.04
N GLY A 99 20.41 -12.41 -18.26
CA GLY A 99 21.01 -11.47 -19.21
C GLY A 99 22.05 -12.06 -20.18
N GLY A 100 22.51 -13.30 -20.01
CA GLY A 100 23.52 -13.91 -20.90
C GLY A 100 23.01 -14.40 -22.26
N GLY A 101 21.69 -14.45 -22.48
CA GLY A 101 21.07 -15.05 -23.66
C GLY A 101 20.00 -14.21 -24.37
N GLY A 102 19.90 -12.91 -24.09
CA GLY A 102 18.91 -12.03 -24.72
C GLY A 102 17.43 -12.31 -24.38
N CYS A 103 17.14 -13.30 -23.53
CA CYS A 103 15.79 -13.69 -23.12
C CYS A 103 15.33 -12.83 -21.94
N GLY A 104 14.14 -12.23 -22.04
CA GLY A 104 13.53 -11.47 -20.94
C GLY A 104 12.81 -12.34 -19.92
N VAL A 105 12.07 -11.72 -18.99
CA VAL A 105 11.47 -12.37 -17.82
C VAL A 105 10.02 -12.73 -18.11
N PRO A 106 9.68 -14.02 -18.35
CA PRO A 106 8.35 -14.41 -18.81
C PRO A 106 7.27 -14.34 -17.72
N TRP A 107 7.62 -14.59 -16.46
CA TRP A 107 6.69 -14.63 -15.30
C TRP A 107 7.10 -13.60 -14.23
N PRO A 108 6.90 -12.30 -14.48
CA PRO A 108 7.38 -11.21 -13.62
C PRO A 108 6.61 -11.06 -12.31
N LEU A 109 5.42 -11.65 -12.18
CA LEU A 109 4.54 -11.53 -11.00
C LEU A 109 4.53 -12.76 -10.09
N LEU A 110 5.68 -13.43 -9.96
CA LEU A 110 5.84 -14.50 -8.98
C LEU A 110 6.02 -13.92 -7.58
N VAL A 111 5.16 -14.32 -6.64
CA VAL A 111 5.16 -13.84 -5.25
C VAL A 111 5.11 -15.01 -4.27
N PRO A 112 5.77 -14.92 -3.10
CA PRO A 112 5.77 -16.01 -2.12
C PRO A 112 4.40 -16.13 -1.44
N PHE A 113 3.85 -17.35 -1.41
CA PHE A 113 2.64 -17.69 -0.65
C PHE A 113 2.94 -18.47 0.64
N GLY A 114 4.19 -18.88 0.85
CA GLY A 114 4.62 -19.61 2.05
C GLY A 114 5.05 -21.04 1.75
N ARG A 115 4.93 -21.95 2.73
CA ARG A 115 5.32 -23.37 2.61
C ARG A 115 4.15 -24.29 2.82
N VAL A 116 4.12 -25.41 2.10
CA VAL A 116 3.14 -26.47 2.36
C VAL A 116 3.37 -27.05 3.75
N VAL A 117 2.32 -27.11 4.57
CA VAL A 117 2.36 -27.69 5.92
C VAL A 117 2.35 -29.22 5.83
N PRO A 118 3.08 -29.96 6.70
CA PRO A 118 3.89 -29.48 7.82
C PRO A 118 5.30 -28.98 7.45
N ASP A 119 6.02 -29.63 6.54
CA ASP A 119 7.41 -29.30 6.18
C ASP A 119 7.67 -29.45 4.67
N GLY A 120 6.69 -29.09 3.86
CA GLY A 120 6.74 -29.20 2.40
C GLY A 120 7.47 -28.06 1.69
N PRO A 121 7.45 -28.08 0.34
CA PRO A 121 8.15 -27.09 -0.48
C PRO A 121 7.61 -25.67 -0.25
N ALA A 122 8.47 -24.68 -0.49
CA ALA A 122 8.04 -23.29 -0.58
C ALA A 122 7.29 -23.07 -1.91
N VAL A 123 6.21 -22.32 -1.84
CA VAL A 123 5.28 -22.04 -2.94
C VAL A 123 5.35 -20.57 -3.29
N MET A 124 5.54 -20.28 -4.58
CA MET A 124 5.36 -18.96 -5.17
C MET A 124 4.23 -19.02 -6.18
N ALA A 125 3.29 -18.08 -6.11
CA ALA A 125 2.17 -18.00 -7.04
C ALA A 125 2.45 -16.95 -8.11
N ASN A 126 2.04 -17.22 -9.34
CA ASN A 126 2.13 -16.26 -10.43
C ASN A 126 0.83 -15.44 -10.51
N LEU A 127 0.81 -14.25 -9.92
CA LEU A 127 -0.41 -13.42 -9.90
C LEU A 127 -0.92 -13.07 -11.30
N GLU A 128 -0.04 -13.06 -12.31
CA GLU A 128 -0.45 -12.80 -13.69
C GLU A 128 -1.31 -13.93 -14.27
N GLU A 129 -0.95 -15.18 -13.98
CA GLU A 129 -1.72 -16.36 -14.43
C GLU A 129 -2.98 -16.55 -13.57
N LEU A 130 -2.93 -16.17 -12.29
CA LEU A 130 -4.15 -16.14 -11.46
C LEU A 130 -5.15 -15.09 -11.96
N GLY A 131 -4.65 -13.93 -12.41
CA GLY A 131 -5.46 -12.79 -12.77
C GLY A 131 -6.10 -12.16 -11.54
N GLY A 132 -7.17 -12.75 -11.03
CA GLY A 132 -7.89 -12.30 -9.84
C GLY A 132 -7.66 -13.22 -8.64
N LEU A 133 -7.21 -12.65 -7.52
CA LEU A 133 -7.06 -13.34 -6.23
C LEU A 133 -7.96 -12.68 -5.17
N GLU A 134 -8.91 -13.44 -4.65
CA GLU A 134 -9.73 -13.01 -3.52
C GLU A 134 -9.07 -13.42 -2.20
N LEU A 135 -8.94 -12.47 -1.26
CA LEU A 135 -8.49 -12.73 0.10
C LEU A 135 -9.70 -12.78 1.04
N SER A 136 -9.80 -13.81 1.87
CA SER A 136 -10.85 -13.94 2.90
C SER A 136 -10.21 -14.23 4.24
N GLY A 137 -10.78 -13.73 5.33
CA GLY A 137 -10.23 -13.90 6.67
C GLY A 137 -10.51 -12.70 7.55
N GLU A 138 -9.80 -12.62 8.68
CA GLU A 138 -9.87 -11.45 9.56
C GLU A 138 -9.26 -10.22 8.84
N PRO A 139 -9.91 -9.03 8.88
CA PRO A 139 -9.43 -7.86 8.11
C PRO A 139 -7.98 -7.48 8.38
N ALA A 140 -7.51 -7.61 9.64
CA ALA A 140 -6.12 -7.33 10.00
C ALA A 140 -5.12 -8.30 9.34
N ASP A 141 -5.47 -9.58 9.26
CA ASP A 141 -4.63 -10.61 8.63
C ASP A 141 -4.61 -10.46 7.11
N VAL A 142 -5.76 -10.12 6.52
CA VAL A 142 -5.90 -9.84 5.08
C VAL A 142 -5.06 -8.62 4.70
N LEU A 143 -5.13 -7.54 5.48
CA LEU A 143 -4.32 -6.34 5.28
C LEU A 143 -2.83 -6.64 5.37
N ALA A 144 -2.39 -7.34 6.42
CA ALA A 144 -0.99 -7.72 6.61
C ALA A 144 -0.46 -8.56 5.43
N LEU A 145 -1.24 -9.53 4.96
CA LEU A 145 -0.88 -10.34 3.80
C LEU A 145 -0.78 -9.49 2.53
N ALA A 146 -1.75 -8.63 2.27
CA ALA A 146 -1.78 -7.76 1.10
C ALA A 146 -0.58 -6.80 1.05
N GLU A 147 -0.21 -6.21 2.18
CA GLU A 147 0.97 -5.35 2.30
C GLU A 147 2.28 -6.11 2.07
N SER A 148 2.36 -7.36 2.54
CA SER A 148 3.51 -8.23 2.24
C SER A 148 3.63 -8.55 0.75
N LEU A 149 2.51 -8.87 0.09
CA LEU A 149 2.50 -9.12 -1.34
C LEU A 149 2.97 -7.88 -2.11
N ALA A 150 2.54 -6.69 -1.70
CA ALA A 150 3.00 -5.42 -2.27
C ALA A 150 4.51 -5.25 -2.11
N ALA A 151 5.05 -5.47 -0.90
CA ALA A 151 6.47 -5.37 -0.62
C ALA A 151 7.30 -6.39 -1.43
N ASP A 152 6.82 -7.63 -1.56
CA ASP A 152 7.50 -8.67 -2.34
C ASP A 152 7.52 -8.38 -3.84
N LEU A 153 6.43 -7.85 -4.38
CA LEU A 153 6.36 -7.38 -5.77
C LEU A 153 7.32 -6.22 -6.01
N ALA A 154 7.40 -5.29 -5.06
CA ALA A 154 8.23 -4.10 -5.17
C ALA A 154 9.73 -4.39 -5.06
N ALA A 155 10.09 -5.47 -4.37
CA ALA A 155 11.47 -5.97 -4.34
C ALA A 155 11.96 -6.44 -5.72
N ASP A 156 11.05 -6.63 -6.69
CA ASP A 156 11.31 -6.96 -8.09
C ASP A 156 12.42 -8.00 -8.28
N ARG A 157 12.28 -9.11 -7.55
CA ARG A 157 13.30 -10.17 -7.47
C ARG A 157 13.65 -10.78 -8.82
N PHE A 158 12.77 -10.60 -9.81
CA PHE A 158 12.86 -11.21 -11.12
C PHE A 158 13.18 -10.22 -12.23
N GLY A 159 13.24 -8.91 -11.96
CA GLY A 159 13.54 -7.89 -12.97
C GLY A 159 12.39 -7.65 -13.96
N GLY A 160 11.16 -7.88 -13.51
CA GLY A 160 9.93 -7.65 -14.27
C GLY A 160 9.41 -6.22 -14.19
N HIS A 161 9.90 -5.44 -13.23
CA HIS A 161 9.51 -4.06 -12.94
C HIS A 161 7.99 -3.85 -12.90
N PRO A 162 7.25 -4.61 -12.05
CA PRO A 162 5.81 -4.46 -11.96
C PRO A 162 5.42 -3.08 -11.40
N GLY A 163 4.32 -2.53 -11.89
CA GLY A 163 3.61 -1.47 -11.18
C GLY A 163 2.67 -2.09 -10.15
N VAL A 164 2.59 -1.51 -8.96
CA VAL A 164 1.70 -1.96 -7.88
C VAL A 164 0.89 -0.76 -7.42
N VAL A 165 -0.43 -0.89 -7.38
CA VAL A 165 -1.34 0.14 -6.84
C VAL A 165 -2.05 -0.45 -5.63
N CYS A 166 -1.78 0.14 -4.47
CA CYS A 166 -2.32 -0.29 -3.19
C CYS A 166 -3.43 0.64 -2.72
N VAL A 167 -4.62 0.12 -2.46
CA VAL A 167 -5.76 0.94 -2.00
C VAL A 167 -5.83 0.94 -0.49
N ASN A 168 -5.66 2.10 0.14
CA ASN A 168 -5.73 2.27 1.60
C ASN A 168 -4.83 1.27 2.38
N CYS A 169 -3.65 0.95 1.84
CA CYS A 169 -2.61 0.21 2.57
C CYS A 169 -1.73 1.18 3.39
N ALA A 170 -0.79 0.62 4.18
CA ALA A 170 0.31 1.34 4.80
C ALA A 170 1.00 2.26 3.78
N TRP A 171 0.98 3.56 4.07
CA TRP A 171 1.56 4.59 3.21
C TRP A 171 3.09 4.39 3.07
N GLU A 172 3.74 3.71 4.00
CA GLU A 172 5.17 3.37 3.93
C GLU A 172 5.52 2.54 2.68
N LEU A 173 4.56 1.80 2.12
CA LEU A 173 4.75 1.07 0.89
C LEU A 173 4.97 2.00 -0.31
N ASP A 174 4.44 3.23 -0.27
CA ASP A 174 4.64 4.25 -1.31
C ASP A 174 6.11 4.68 -1.43
N ALA A 175 6.95 4.37 -0.43
CA ALA A 175 8.39 4.57 -0.49
C ALA A 175 9.11 3.58 -1.44
N LEU A 176 8.43 2.52 -1.87
CA LEU A 176 8.97 1.51 -2.78
C LEU A 176 8.66 1.94 -4.22
N ASP A 177 9.68 2.13 -5.07
CA ASP A 177 9.55 2.68 -6.43
C ASP A 177 8.45 2.04 -7.31
N ALA A 178 8.16 0.76 -7.08
CA ALA A 178 7.15 0.00 -7.81
C ALA A 178 5.72 0.19 -7.30
N VAL A 179 5.54 0.75 -6.10
CA VAL A 179 4.26 0.85 -5.41
C VAL A 179 3.76 2.28 -5.40
N ARG A 180 2.46 2.42 -5.63
CA ARG A 180 1.73 3.67 -5.42
C ARG A 180 0.54 3.42 -4.52
N VAL A 181 0.48 4.09 -3.38
CA VAL A 181 -0.63 4.00 -2.45
C VAL A 181 -1.67 5.05 -2.80
N VAL A 182 -2.91 4.60 -3.05
CA VAL A 182 -4.05 5.47 -3.35
C VAL A 182 -5.07 5.39 -2.23
N THR A 183 -5.68 6.52 -1.91
CA THR A 183 -6.73 6.62 -0.89
C THR A 183 -8.12 6.33 -1.44
N SER A 184 -8.26 6.31 -2.77
CA SER A 184 -9.54 6.17 -3.46
C SER A 184 -9.62 4.88 -4.29
N PRO A 185 -10.66 4.05 -4.07
CA PRO A 185 -10.99 2.88 -4.89
C PRO A 185 -11.14 3.22 -6.37
N SER A 186 -11.81 4.35 -6.64
CA SER A 186 -12.16 4.81 -7.99
C SER A 186 -10.90 5.16 -8.77
N ARG A 187 -9.85 5.62 -8.09
CA ARG A 187 -8.55 5.89 -8.72
C ARG A 187 -7.89 4.59 -9.18
N ALA A 188 -7.83 3.57 -8.31
CA ALA A 188 -7.29 2.27 -8.67
C ALA A 188 -8.06 1.61 -9.83
N LEU A 189 -9.38 1.76 -9.86
CA LEU A 189 -10.20 1.30 -10.99
C LEU A 189 -9.86 2.04 -12.29
N ALA A 190 -9.74 3.38 -12.25
CA ALA A 190 -9.37 4.16 -13.43
C ALA A 190 -7.96 3.80 -13.96
N ASP A 191 -7.02 3.54 -13.06
CA ASP A 191 -5.68 3.06 -13.39
C ASP A 191 -5.73 1.67 -14.05
N ALA A 192 -6.51 0.75 -13.48
CA ALA A 192 -6.72 -0.59 -14.03
C ALA A 192 -7.34 -0.55 -15.43
N GLU A 193 -8.36 0.28 -15.66
CA GLU A 193 -9.00 0.44 -16.97
C GLU A 193 -8.05 1.05 -18.00
N THR A 194 -7.28 2.06 -17.61
CA THR A 194 -6.27 2.69 -18.48
C THR A 194 -5.18 1.70 -18.86
N HIS A 195 -4.72 0.91 -17.90
CA HIS A 195 -3.71 -0.10 -18.14
C HIS A 195 -4.22 -1.24 -19.01
N ARG A 196 -5.45 -1.74 -18.76
CA ARG A 196 -6.09 -2.76 -19.58
C ARG A 196 -6.17 -2.33 -21.05
N ARG A 197 -6.60 -1.09 -21.33
CA ARG A 197 -6.59 -0.55 -22.70
C ARG A 197 -5.21 -0.59 -23.37
N ARG A 198 -4.14 -0.26 -22.62
CA ARG A 198 -2.75 -0.33 -23.13
C ARG A 198 -2.30 -1.76 -23.42
N VAL A 199 -2.65 -2.69 -22.53
CA VAL A 199 -2.37 -4.11 -22.71
C VAL A 199 -3.10 -4.67 -23.92
N ASP A 200 -4.39 -4.38 -24.06
CA ASP A 200 -5.21 -4.89 -25.17
C ASP A 200 -4.72 -4.33 -26.52
N ALA A 201 -4.31 -3.06 -26.55
CA ALA A 201 -3.70 -2.45 -27.74
C ALA A 201 -2.38 -3.14 -28.13
N ALA A 202 -1.55 -3.48 -27.16
CA ALA A 202 -0.30 -4.21 -27.42
C ALA A 202 -0.56 -5.67 -27.83
N GLY A 203 -1.50 -6.36 -27.18
CA GLY A 203 -1.89 -7.73 -27.49
C GLY A 203 -2.57 -7.88 -28.85
N ALA A 204 -3.28 -6.86 -29.34
CA ALA A 204 -3.83 -6.86 -30.70
C ALA A 204 -2.74 -6.75 -31.78
N GLN A 205 -1.58 -6.19 -31.46
CA GLN A 205 -0.46 -5.98 -32.38
C GLN A 205 0.53 -7.15 -32.40
N TRP A 206 0.56 -7.97 -31.36
CA TRP A 206 1.63 -8.93 -31.10
C TRP A 206 1.10 -10.24 -30.45
N ALA A 207 1.94 -11.25 -30.24
CA ALA A 207 1.56 -12.53 -29.61
C ALA A 207 1.24 -12.39 -28.09
N SER A 208 1.19 -13.50 -27.33
CA SER A 208 0.95 -13.45 -25.88
C SER A 208 2.01 -12.63 -25.14
N LEU A 209 1.61 -11.85 -24.12
CA LEU A 209 2.52 -10.98 -23.37
C LEU A 209 3.75 -11.71 -22.79
N PRO A 210 3.64 -12.92 -22.21
CA PRO A 210 4.81 -13.68 -21.78
C PRO A 210 5.80 -13.98 -22.91
N GLU A 211 5.32 -14.26 -24.13
CA GLU A 211 6.20 -14.48 -25.29
C GLU A 211 6.90 -13.18 -25.72
N LEU A 212 6.21 -12.03 -25.67
CA LEU A 212 6.83 -10.74 -25.97
C LEU A 212 7.93 -10.38 -24.97
N ARG A 213 7.69 -10.66 -23.69
CA ARG A 213 8.70 -10.49 -22.65
C ARG A 213 9.86 -11.45 -22.83
N ARG A 214 9.60 -12.73 -23.16
CA ARG A 214 10.63 -13.71 -23.50
C ARG A 214 11.58 -13.19 -24.59
N HIS A 215 11.04 -12.55 -25.62
CA HIS A 215 11.84 -12.00 -26.73
C HIS A 215 12.42 -10.59 -26.45
N GLY A 216 12.18 -10.00 -25.28
CA GLY A 216 12.72 -8.69 -24.90
C GLY A 216 12.22 -7.54 -25.79
N ILE A 217 11.02 -7.65 -26.35
CA ILE A 217 10.46 -6.67 -27.28
C ILE A 217 10.24 -5.33 -26.56
N ARG A 218 10.89 -4.26 -27.06
CA ARG A 218 10.73 -2.91 -26.53
C ARG A 218 9.27 -2.44 -26.65
N GLY A 219 8.78 -1.75 -25.62
CA GLY A 219 7.41 -1.24 -25.58
C GLY A 219 6.37 -2.27 -25.12
N THR A 220 6.78 -3.49 -24.74
CA THR A 220 5.89 -4.45 -24.09
C THR A 220 5.35 -3.85 -22.78
N PRO A 221 4.03 -3.80 -22.57
CA PRO A 221 3.46 -3.27 -21.33
C PRO A 221 4.01 -3.99 -20.10
N ARG A 222 4.49 -3.19 -19.14
CA ARG A 222 4.87 -3.69 -17.81
C ARG A 222 3.63 -4.24 -17.11
N PRO A 223 3.75 -5.32 -16.31
CA PRO A 223 2.61 -5.82 -15.57
C PRO A 223 2.18 -4.82 -14.49
N LEU A 224 0.88 -4.72 -14.24
CA LEU A 224 0.29 -3.93 -13.16
C LEU A 224 -0.41 -4.86 -12.16
N VAL A 225 -0.31 -4.58 -10.87
CA VAL A 225 -1.03 -5.28 -9.81
C VAL A 225 -1.85 -4.28 -9.02
N ILE A 226 -3.15 -4.50 -8.92
CA ILE A 226 -4.03 -3.75 -8.01
C ILE A 226 -4.20 -4.56 -6.73
N ILE A 227 -3.94 -3.96 -5.57
CA ILE A 227 -4.09 -4.59 -4.26
C ILE A 227 -5.11 -3.78 -3.44
N ASP A 228 -6.23 -4.40 -3.13
CA ASP A 228 -7.35 -3.83 -2.37
C ASP A 228 -7.67 -4.72 -1.15
N PRO A 229 -7.01 -4.50 0.01
CA PRO A 229 -7.20 -5.34 1.20
C PRO A 229 -8.53 -5.13 1.92
N HIS A 230 -9.28 -4.08 1.60
CA HIS A 230 -10.53 -3.76 2.31
C HIS A 230 -11.74 -4.38 1.63
N GLY A 231 -11.63 -4.62 0.32
CA GLY A 231 -12.71 -5.13 -0.49
C GLY A 231 -13.75 -4.02 -0.67
N HIS A 232 -13.75 -3.39 -1.83
CA HIS A 232 -14.75 -2.38 -2.16
C HIS A 232 -16.17 -2.94 -2.24
N ASP A 233 -17.13 -2.07 -2.55
CA ASP A 233 -18.49 -2.50 -2.85
C ASP A 233 -18.48 -3.63 -3.91
N PRO A 234 -19.46 -4.55 -3.86
CA PRO A 234 -19.46 -5.72 -4.74
C PRO A 234 -19.36 -5.41 -6.23
N GLN A 235 -19.87 -4.25 -6.68
CA GLN A 235 -19.83 -3.85 -8.07
C GLN A 235 -18.44 -3.39 -8.50
N SER A 236 -17.80 -2.52 -7.71
CA SER A 236 -16.41 -2.09 -7.96
C SER A 236 -15.44 -3.27 -7.92
N ARG A 237 -15.61 -4.18 -6.96
CA ARG A 237 -14.80 -5.41 -6.87
C ARG A 237 -15.00 -6.30 -8.10
N ALA A 238 -16.25 -6.58 -8.47
CA ALA A 238 -16.55 -7.37 -9.66
C ALA A 238 -15.98 -6.73 -10.94
N ARG A 239 -16.02 -5.40 -11.03
CA ARG A 239 -15.45 -4.64 -12.13
C ARG A 239 -13.92 -4.78 -12.18
N LEU A 240 -13.22 -4.58 -11.05
CA LEU A 240 -11.77 -4.79 -10.98
C LEU A 240 -11.39 -6.22 -11.39
N LEU A 241 -12.05 -7.23 -10.82
CA LEU A 241 -11.82 -8.63 -11.17
C LEU A 241 -12.09 -8.92 -12.66
N SER A 242 -13.09 -8.28 -13.27
CA SER A 242 -13.36 -8.42 -14.71
C SER A 242 -12.29 -7.82 -15.61
N LEU A 243 -11.47 -6.89 -15.08
CA LEU A 243 -10.33 -6.33 -15.79
C LEU A 243 -9.08 -7.17 -15.63
N ALA A 244 -9.04 -8.16 -14.73
CA ALA A 244 -7.85 -8.97 -14.50
C ALA A 244 -7.56 -9.93 -15.68
N GLY A 245 -6.28 -10.27 -15.89
CA GLY A 245 -5.82 -11.11 -16.99
C GLY A 245 -4.35 -10.83 -17.32
N PRO A 246 -3.81 -11.32 -18.45
CA PRO A 246 -2.41 -11.08 -18.82
C PRO A 246 -2.06 -9.59 -18.72
N GLY A 247 -0.95 -9.26 -18.07
CA GLY A 247 -0.48 -7.89 -17.84
C GLY A 247 -1.17 -7.10 -16.71
N LEU A 248 -2.25 -7.61 -16.10
CA LEU A 248 -2.95 -6.95 -15.00
C LEU A 248 -3.51 -7.97 -14.01
N ALA A 249 -2.93 -8.02 -12.81
CA ALA A 249 -3.42 -8.82 -11.70
C ALA A 249 -4.22 -7.96 -10.71
N VAL A 250 -5.19 -8.56 -10.04
CA VAL A 250 -6.03 -7.93 -9.02
C VAL A 250 -6.08 -8.82 -7.79
N VAL A 251 -5.65 -8.29 -6.65
CA VAL A 251 -5.78 -8.90 -5.32
C VAL A 251 -6.79 -8.08 -4.55
N THR A 252 -7.89 -8.68 -4.07
CA THR A 252 -8.97 -7.94 -3.40
C THR A 252 -9.59 -8.75 -2.27
N ALA A 253 -10.01 -8.10 -1.19
CA ALA A 253 -10.69 -8.79 -0.09
C ALA A 253 -12.16 -9.13 -0.40
N THR A 254 -12.63 -10.23 0.18
CA THR A 254 -14.01 -10.70 0.07
C THR A 254 -14.58 -11.01 1.45
N HIS A 255 -15.72 -10.39 1.77
CA HIS A 255 -16.43 -10.52 3.05
C HIS A 255 -17.38 -11.73 3.09
N SER A 256 -17.33 -12.63 2.09
CA SER A 256 -18.19 -13.81 2.07
C SER A 256 -17.74 -14.80 3.15
N GLN A 257 -18.47 -14.83 4.27
CA GLN A 257 -18.29 -15.79 5.35
C GLN A 257 -18.85 -17.18 5.05
N ASP A 258 -19.13 -17.55 3.78
CA ASP A 258 -19.69 -18.86 3.49
C ASP A 258 -18.57 -19.88 3.24
N PRO A 259 -18.20 -20.73 4.23
CA PRO A 259 -17.19 -21.77 4.06
C PRO A 259 -17.77 -22.96 3.26
N THR A 260 -19.08 -22.91 2.94
CA THR A 260 -19.87 -23.98 2.34
C THR A 260 -20.37 -23.67 0.93
N ALA A 261 -20.08 -22.49 0.37
CA ALA A 261 -20.32 -22.19 -1.05
C ALA A 261 -19.37 -22.94 -2.03
N GLY A 262 -18.72 -24.02 -1.56
CA GLY A 262 -17.79 -24.88 -2.28
C GLY A 262 -18.38 -26.23 -2.72
N ALA A 263 -19.69 -26.32 -2.98
CA ALA A 263 -20.33 -27.52 -3.50
C ALA A 263 -21.11 -27.23 -4.79
N GLY A 264 -20.40 -26.83 -5.83
CA GLY A 264 -20.89 -26.79 -7.20
C GLY A 264 -19.80 -27.28 -8.16
N PRO A 265 -20.13 -27.96 -9.27
CA PRO A 265 -19.12 -28.55 -10.13
C PRO A 265 -18.41 -27.49 -10.99
N ARG A 266 -17.07 -27.62 -11.03
CA ARG A 266 -16.13 -27.18 -12.10
C ARG A 266 -15.95 -25.68 -12.29
N ARG A 267 -14.78 -25.28 -12.84
CA ARG A 267 -14.60 -24.44 -14.04
C ARG A 267 -13.09 -24.15 -14.29
N ALA A 268 -12.79 -23.40 -15.36
CA ALA A 268 -11.49 -23.25 -16.02
C ALA A 268 -10.83 -21.88 -15.76
N PHE A 269 -9.76 -21.55 -16.50
CA PHE A 269 -9.09 -20.24 -16.50
C PHE A 269 -10.07 -19.05 -16.36
N GLY A 270 -9.85 -18.17 -15.37
CA GLY A 270 -10.73 -17.03 -15.07
C GLY A 270 -11.73 -17.23 -13.93
N ASP A 271 -11.68 -18.37 -13.22
CA ASP A 271 -12.41 -18.55 -11.96
C ASP A 271 -11.68 -17.94 -10.76
N ARG A 272 -12.48 -17.63 -9.73
CA ARG A 272 -12.05 -16.89 -8.53
C ARG A 272 -11.10 -17.75 -7.69
N TRP A 273 -9.80 -17.49 -7.80
CA TRP A 273 -8.81 -17.98 -6.84
C TRP A 273 -9.07 -17.34 -5.49
N ARG A 274 -9.07 -18.15 -4.43
CA ARG A 274 -9.28 -17.65 -3.08
C ARG A 274 -8.19 -18.10 -2.14
N LEU A 275 -7.71 -17.18 -1.32
CA LEU A 275 -6.77 -17.45 -0.26
C LEU A 275 -7.42 -17.10 1.08
N HIS A 276 -7.79 -18.14 1.83
CA HIS A 276 -8.35 -17.98 3.17
C HIS A 276 -7.20 -17.80 4.16
N VAL A 277 -7.19 -16.68 4.85
CA VAL A 277 -6.16 -16.25 5.79
C VAL A 277 -6.66 -16.43 7.22
N ASN A 278 -5.88 -17.13 8.03
CA ASN A 278 -6.11 -17.27 9.46
C ASN A 278 -4.76 -17.14 10.18
N GLY A 279 -4.45 -15.93 10.62
CA GLY A 279 -3.14 -15.56 11.17
C GLY A 279 -2.01 -15.88 10.20
N ARG A 280 -1.33 -17.00 10.46
CA ARG A 280 -0.13 -17.45 9.71
C ARG A 280 -0.41 -18.60 8.75
N SER A 281 -1.62 -19.13 8.81
CA SER A 281 -2.08 -20.25 8.00
C SER A 281 -2.89 -19.71 6.83
N LEU A 282 -2.61 -20.25 5.64
CA LEU A 282 -3.35 -19.93 4.44
C LEU A 282 -3.96 -21.21 3.88
N ARG A 283 -5.20 -21.15 3.39
CA ARG A 283 -5.79 -22.22 2.59
C ARG A 283 -6.05 -21.68 1.19
N TRP A 284 -5.37 -22.27 0.21
CA TRP A 284 -5.48 -21.84 -1.18
C TRP A 284 -6.48 -22.70 -1.94
N GLU A 285 -7.53 -22.06 -2.46
CA GLU A 285 -8.58 -22.69 -3.26
C GLU A 285 -8.53 -22.22 -4.72
N PRO A 286 -8.86 -23.11 -5.68
CA PRO A 286 -9.34 -24.49 -5.49
C PRO A 286 -8.24 -25.54 -5.28
N VAL A 287 -6.97 -25.15 -5.21
CA VAL A 287 -5.82 -26.10 -5.08
C VAL A 287 -5.97 -27.04 -3.87
N GLY A 288 -6.61 -26.57 -2.79
CA GLY A 288 -6.87 -27.35 -1.58
C GLY A 288 -5.64 -27.54 -0.70
N VAL A 289 -4.64 -26.68 -0.84
CA VAL A 289 -3.36 -26.77 -0.10
C VAL A 289 -3.36 -25.81 1.08
N ASN A 290 -2.88 -26.31 2.22
CA ASN A 290 -2.61 -25.49 3.39
C ASN A 290 -1.15 -25.03 3.38
N LEU A 291 -0.96 -23.72 3.48
CA LEU A 291 0.34 -23.07 3.51
C LEU A 291 0.54 -22.39 4.87
N ARG A 292 1.82 -22.23 5.25
CA ARG A 292 2.22 -21.46 6.43
C ARG A 292 3.40 -20.56 6.08
N PHE A 293 3.40 -19.34 6.62
CA PHE A 293 4.59 -18.48 6.58
C PHE A 293 5.69 -19.04 7.51
N GLY A 294 6.97 -18.97 7.10
CA GLY A 294 8.09 -19.41 7.95
C GLY A 294 8.14 -18.61 9.26
N ASP A 295 8.76 -19.12 10.33
CA ASP A 295 8.72 -18.68 11.76
C ASP A 295 8.83 -17.17 12.12
N GLN A 296 8.99 -16.27 11.16
CA GLN A 296 8.69 -14.86 11.32
C GLN A 296 7.16 -14.68 11.40
N PRO A 297 6.57 -14.01 12.41
CA PRO A 297 5.12 -13.76 12.53
C PRO A 297 4.52 -13.20 11.22
N SER A 298 3.18 -13.23 11.07
CA SER A 298 2.52 -12.66 9.88
C SER A 298 3.20 -11.34 9.53
N PRO A 299 3.43 -11.01 8.25
CA PRO A 299 4.08 -9.77 7.88
C PRO A 299 3.15 -8.62 8.28
N THR A 300 3.14 -8.27 9.56
CA THR A 300 3.10 -6.88 9.95
C THR A 300 4.21 -6.27 9.12
N PHE A 301 3.88 -5.29 8.28
CA PHE A 301 4.90 -4.42 7.75
C PHE A 301 5.58 -3.73 8.95
N VAL A 302 6.56 -4.42 9.51
CA VAL A 302 7.67 -3.85 10.25
C VAL A 302 8.75 -3.85 9.20
N PRO A 303 9.26 -2.70 8.75
CA PRO A 303 10.36 -2.68 7.79
C PRO A 303 11.50 -3.51 8.36
N ASP A 304 11.67 -4.74 7.86
CA ASP A 304 12.81 -5.59 8.19
C ASP A 304 13.98 -5.07 7.36
N LEU A 305 14.51 -3.97 7.88
CA LEU A 305 15.71 -3.27 7.49
C LEU A 305 16.87 -4.25 7.71
N ARG A 306 17.07 -5.20 6.79
CA ARG A 306 18.22 -6.11 6.83
C ARG A 306 19.48 -5.33 6.47
N ILE A 307 20.03 -4.70 7.50
CA ILE A 307 21.43 -4.35 7.63
C ILE A 307 22.21 -5.65 7.37
N ALA A 308 23.01 -5.68 6.29
CA ALA A 308 24.17 -6.55 6.30
C ALA A 308 25.05 -6.05 7.45
N ALA A 309 25.02 -6.74 8.58
CA ALA A 309 25.90 -6.42 9.69
C ALA A 309 27.34 -6.51 9.16
N PRO A 310 28.14 -5.44 9.18
CA PRO A 310 29.57 -5.60 9.03
C PRO A 310 30.04 -6.41 10.25
N GLU A 311 30.81 -7.46 9.99
CA GLU A 311 31.53 -8.23 11.01
C GLU A 311 32.19 -7.28 12.03
N PRO A 312 32.10 -7.57 13.34
CA PRO A 312 32.58 -6.68 14.38
C PRO A 312 34.11 -6.67 14.38
N SER A 313 34.71 -5.79 13.59
CA SER A 313 36.13 -5.44 13.69
C SER A 313 36.24 -4.04 14.31
N SER A 314 36.46 -4.08 15.63
CA SER A 314 37.24 -3.13 16.43
C SER A 314 37.11 -1.64 16.11
N LEU A 315 36.12 -0.98 16.72
CA LEU A 315 36.26 0.39 17.22
C LEU A 315 35.52 0.51 18.56
N ARG A 316 36.12 -0.09 19.59
CA ARG A 316 35.95 0.40 20.96
C ARG A 316 36.96 1.53 21.13
N GLU A 317 36.45 2.74 21.33
CA GLU A 317 37.01 3.87 22.11
C GLU A 317 36.68 5.21 21.44
N ALA A 318 36.23 6.16 22.28
CA ALA A 318 35.64 7.47 22.01
C ALA A 318 34.14 7.40 21.59
N ALA A 319 33.16 7.90 22.34
CA ALA A 319 33.18 9.05 23.24
C ALA A 319 32.08 8.97 24.34
N GLY A 320 32.48 9.41 25.54
CA GLY A 320 31.72 10.38 26.34
C GLY A 320 30.33 10.00 26.84
N ARG A 321 30.27 9.54 28.09
CA ARG A 321 29.06 9.48 28.92
C ARG A 321 28.44 10.87 29.07
N THR A 322 27.18 11.03 28.65
CA THR A 322 26.25 12.02 29.22
C THR A 322 25.04 11.26 29.74
N ALA A 323 24.79 11.38 31.05
CA ALA A 323 23.75 10.68 31.76
C ALA A 323 22.36 11.02 31.17
N ALA A 324 21.63 10.00 30.76
CA ALA A 324 20.23 10.11 30.37
C ALA A 324 19.39 10.42 31.62
N GLY A 325 18.82 11.63 31.68
CA GLY A 325 17.66 11.88 32.53
C GLY A 325 16.49 10.96 32.11
N PRO A 326 15.51 10.71 33.00
CA PRO A 326 14.34 9.91 32.66
C PRO A 326 13.67 10.46 31.38
N PRO A 327 13.18 9.59 30.48
CA PRO A 327 12.57 10.03 29.23
C PRO A 327 11.35 10.92 29.50
N PRO A 328 11.02 11.90 28.63
CA PRO A 328 9.75 12.60 28.69
C PRO A 328 8.64 11.54 28.63
N SER A 329 7.81 11.53 29.66
CA SER A 329 6.75 10.54 29.77
C SER A 329 5.72 10.79 28.66
N ALA A 330 5.50 9.78 27.81
CA ALA A 330 4.40 9.79 26.84
C ALA A 330 3.02 10.02 27.49
N ALA A 331 2.91 9.90 28.82
CA ALA A 331 1.70 10.21 29.58
C ALA A 331 1.31 11.70 29.55
N GLU A 332 2.24 12.62 29.24
CA GLU A 332 1.93 14.06 29.13
C GLU A 332 1.31 14.45 27.78
N VAL A 333 1.33 13.55 26.79
CA VAL A 333 0.87 13.83 25.41
C VAL A 333 -0.33 12.94 25.05
N LEU A 334 -1.21 12.73 26.01
CA LEU A 334 -2.43 11.96 25.81
C LEU A 334 -3.49 12.80 25.07
N PRO A 335 -4.30 12.18 24.21
CA PRO A 335 -5.49 12.83 23.67
C PRO A 335 -6.49 13.13 24.80
N GLY A 336 -7.36 14.10 24.58
CA GLY A 336 -8.56 14.28 25.39
C GLY A 336 -9.53 13.11 25.25
N ALA A 337 -10.65 13.18 25.97
CA ALA A 337 -11.70 12.16 25.92
C ALA A 337 -12.21 11.90 24.50
N VAL A 338 -12.26 12.94 23.66
CA VAL A 338 -12.53 12.83 22.22
C VAL A 338 -11.39 13.50 21.45
N GLU A 339 -10.84 12.81 20.45
CA GLU A 339 -9.82 13.38 19.58
C GLU A 339 -10.34 13.53 18.14
N LEU A 340 -10.40 14.76 17.66
CA LEU A 340 -10.66 15.09 16.27
C LEU A 340 -9.35 14.98 15.49
N GLN A 341 -9.26 13.96 14.65
CA GLN A 341 -8.03 13.63 13.95
C GLN A 341 -8.03 14.24 12.56
N VAL A 342 -7.33 15.37 12.39
CA VAL A 342 -7.33 16.21 11.18
C VAL A 342 -6.05 16.11 10.36
N LEU A 343 -5.00 15.45 10.85
CA LEU A 343 -3.76 15.23 10.11
C LEU A 343 -3.91 14.08 9.10
N GLY A 344 -4.91 14.13 8.23
CA GLY A 344 -5.29 13.08 7.28
C GLY A 344 -6.79 13.11 7.01
N VAL A 345 -7.37 11.95 6.68
CA VAL A 345 -8.85 11.81 6.61
C VAL A 345 -9.45 12.16 7.97
N VAL A 346 -10.35 13.16 7.97
CA VAL A 346 -10.94 13.69 9.20
C VAL A 346 -11.86 12.65 9.84
N GLN A 347 -11.57 12.31 11.09
CA GLN A 347 -12.38 11.38 11.89
C GLN A 347 -12.36 11.78 13.37
N ALA A 348 -13.26 11.21 14.17
CA ALA A 348 -13.31 11.44 15.61
C ALA A 348 -13.08 10.12 16.36
N ALA A 349 -12.03 10.05 17.16
CA ALA A 349 -11.75 8.95 18.07
C ALA A 349 -12.29 9.26 19.47
N GLY A 350 -12.85 8.28 20.17
CA GLY A 350 -13.42 8.47 21.51
C GLY A 350 -14.81 9.12 21.54
N ALA A 351 -15.39 9.43 20.37
CA ALA A 351 -16.76 9.95 20.27
C ALA A 351 -17.78 8.92 20.80
N ALA A 352 -18.80 9.39 21.53
CA ALA A 352 -19.86 8.54 22.10
C ALA A 352 -20.66 7.78 21.02
N VAL A 353 -20.87 8.41 19.86
CA VAL A 353 -21.49 7.78 18.68
C VAL A 353 -20.69 8.17 17.43
N PRO A 354 -20.46 7.25 16.48
CA PRO A 354 -19.77 7.57 15.24
C PRO A 354 -20.44 8.70 14.45
N PHE A 355 -19.64 9.63 13.93
CA PHE A 355 -20.12 10.69 13.06
C PHE A 355 -20.53 10.14 11.70
N THR A 356 -21.84 9.98 11.48
CA THR A 356 -22.39 9.65 10.15
C THR A 356 -22.60 10.89 9.27
N SER A 357 -22.58 12.08 9.87
CA SER A 357 -22.76 13.35 9.15
C SER A 357 -21.43 14.10 9.05
N GLN A 358 -20.90 14.22 7.83
CA GLN A 358 -19.70 15.02 7.55
C GLN A 358 -19.84 16.47 8.05
N ARG A 359 -21.01 17.09 7.88
CA ARG A 359 -21.22 18.48 8.33
C ARG A 359 -21.24 18.64 9.85
N ALA A 360 -21.65 17.62 10.59
CA ALA A 360 -21.56 17.63 12.05
C ALA A 360 -20.11 17.51 12.52
N LEU A 361 -19.31 16.70 11.83
CA LEU A 361 -17.87 16.58 12.07
C LEU A 361 -17.11 17.86 11.69
N ASP A 362 -17.50 18.50 10.57
CA ASP A 362 -16.99 19.81 10.13
C ASP A 362 -17.22 20.90 11.16
N LEU A 363 -18.43 20.95 11.74
CA LEU A 363 -18.75 21.87 12.83
C LEU A 363 -17.89 21.61 14.07
N ALA A 364 -17.71 20.35 14.46
CA ALA A 364 -16.88 20.00 15.61
C ALA A 364 -15.42 20.41 15.40
N CYS A 365 -14.87 20.14 14.21
CA CYS A 365 -13.52 20.55 13.84
C CYS A 365 -13.38 22.08 13.81
N TYR A 366 -14.32 22.80 13.21
CA TYR A 366 -14.30 24.26 13.19
C TYR A 366 -14.22 24.82 14.63
N LEU A 367 -15.04 24.32 15.55
CA LEU A 367 -15.02 24.78 16.94
C LEU A 367 -13.74 24.39 17.69
N ALA A 368 -13.14 23.24 17.39
CA ALA A 368 -11.85 22.86 17.99
C ALA A 368 -10.72 23.81 17.57
N PHE A 369 -10.77 24.36 16.36
CA PHE A 369 -9.84 25.36 15.85
C PHE A 369 -10.20 26.80 16.23
N HIS A 370 -11.36 27.01 16.86
CA HIS A 370 -11.87 28.30 17.32
C HIS A 370 -12.37 28.16 18.76
N ARG A 371 -11.43 27.93 19.69
CA ARG A 371 -11.71 27.59 21.10
C ARG A 371 -12.53 28.66 21.85
N ASP A 372 -12.42 29.93 21.46
CA ASP A 372 -13.27 31.01 22.00
C ASP A 372 -14.76 30.82 21.67
N GLY A 373 -15.06 29.93 20.74
CA GLY A 373 -16.39 29.57 20.26
C GLY A 373 -16.81 30.33 19.01
N ALA A 374 -17.99 29.99 18.50
CA ALA A 374 -18.56 30.61 17.31
C ALA A 374 -20.05 30.95 17.44
N THR A 375 -20.41 32.12 16.91
CA THR A 375 -21.81 32.52 16.77
C THR A 375 -22.51 31.73 15.66
N VAL A 376 -23.84 31.70 15.71
CA VAL A 376 -24.71 31.10 14.68
C VAL A 376 -24.33 31.60 13.27
N ASP A 377 -24.12 32.91 13.11
CA ASP A 377 -23.83 33.50 11.81
C ASP A 377 -22.43 33.12 11.30
N LYS A 378 -21.42 33.08 12.18
CA LYS A 378 -20.07 32.59 11.82
C LYS A 378 -20.12 31.14 11.35
N LEU A 379 -20.85 30.29 12.06
CA LEU A 379 -20.99 28.88 11.67
C LEU A 379 -21.74 28.72 10.34
N ARG A 380 -22.80 29.48 10.11
CA ARG A 380 -23.54 29.45 8.83
C ARG A 380 -22.68 29.95 7.67
N TYR A 381 -21.82 30.92 7.92
CA TYR A 381 -20.91 31.48 6.92
C TYR A 381 -19.80 30.49 6.57
N TRP A 382 -19.03 30.03 7.55
CA TRP A 382 -17.84 29.22 7.33
C TRP A 382 -18.11 27.76 6.97
N LEU A 383 -19.23 27.19 7.41
CA LEU A 383 -19.55 25.78 7.14
C LEU A 383 -20.40 25.57 5.87
N TRP A 384 -20.90 26.61 5.18
CA TRP A 384 -21.84 26.42 4.05
C TRP A 384 -21.57 27.28 2.80
N ARG A 385 -20.44 27.99 2.66
CA ARG A 385 -20.19 28.74 1.41
C ARG A 385 -18.77 28.66 0.84
N ARG A 386 -18.74 28.35 -0.46
CA ARG A 386 -18.54 29.37 -1.52
C ARG A 386 -19.71 29.31 -2.53
N GLY A 387 -20.47 30.40 -2.69
CA GLY A 387 -21.46 30.57 -3.78
C GLY A 387 -22.95 30.57 -3.40
N GLY A 388 -23.43 29.68 -2.52
CA GLY A 388 -24.88 29.52 -2.23
C GLY A 388 -25.47 30.42 -1.13
N PRO A 389 -26.82 30.51 -0.98
CA PRO A 389 -27.46 31.23 0.12
C PRO A 389 -27.23 30.54 1.47
N PRO A 390 -27.17 31.29 2.60
CA PRO A 390 -26.91 30.70 3.92
C PRO A 390 -28.02 29.72 4.32
N PRO A 391 -27.67 28.62 5.01
CA PRO A 391 -28.64 27.58 5.39
C PRO A 391 -29.68 28.14 6.36
N ARG A 392 -30.89 27.57 6.41
CA ARG A 392 -31.92 27.96 7.40
C ARG A 392 -31.43 27.69 8.83
N ALA A 393 -31.91 28.47 9.82
CA ALA A 393 -31.55 28.29 11.23
C ALA A 393 -31.81 26.87 11.75
N LYS A 394 -32.94 26.26 11.33
CA LYS A 394 -33.29 24.86 11.65
C LYS A 394 -32.23 23.85 11.16
N THR A 395 -31.62 24.12 10.00
CA THR A 395 -30.58 23.24 9.43
C THR A 395 -29.33 23.26 10.30
N LEU A 396 -28.87 24.44 10.75
CA LEU A 396 -27.75 24.54 11.68
C LEU A 396 -28.07 23.85 13.01
N ALA A 397 -29.26 24.12 13.58
CA ALA A 397 -29.68 23.48 14.85
C ALA A 397 -29.65 21.95 14.77
N ASN A 398 -30.08 21.38 13.64
CA ASN A 398 -30.01 19.93 13.40
C ASN A 398 -28.57 19.41 13.29
N VAL A 399 -27.64 20.19 12.72
CA VAL A 399 -26.21 19.81 12.66
C VAL A 399 -25.57 19.89 14.04
N VAL A 400 -25.82 20.98 14.79
CA VAL A 400 -25.35 21.15 16.18
C VAL A 400 -25.87 20.03 17.06
N SER A 401 -27.16 19.70 16.98
CA SER A 401 -27.76 18.62 17.77
C SER A 401 -27.10 17.27 17.49
N ARG A 402 -26.87 16.95 16.20
CA ARG A 402 -26.17 15.72 15.81
C ARG A 402 -24.71 15.69 16.28
N ALA A 403 -23.98 16.79 16.12
CA ALA A 403 -22.60 16.91 16.60
C ALA A 403 -22.54 16.68 18.12
N ARG A 404 -23.46 17.28 18.88
CA ARG A 404 -23.54 17.10 20.34
C ARG A 404 -23.77 15.65 20.74
N VAL A 405 -24.70 14.96 20.07
CA VAL A 405 -24.97 13.53 20.32
C VAL A 405 -23.74 12.67 20.00
N CYS A 406 -23.06 12.93 18.88
CA CYS A 406 -21.88 12.17 18.49
C CYS A 406 -20.72 12.37 19.47
N LEU A 407 -20.45 13.61 19.88
CA LEU A 407 -19.40 13.92 20.85
C LEU A 407 -19.71 13.29 22.22
N GLY A 408 -20.96 13.42 22.68
CA GLY A 408 -21.38 12.90 23.98
C GLY A 408 -21.23 13.90 25.11
N ARG A 409 -21.00 13.38 26.32
CA ARG A 409 -20.96 14.10 27.58
C ARG A 409 -19.73 13.68 28.39
N ASP A 410 -19.30 14.54 29.30
CA ASP A 410 -18.26 14.21 30.29
C ASP A 410 -18.82 13.37 31.45
N ALA A 411 -17.95 13.08 32.43
CA ALA A 411 -18.27 12.27 33.61
C ALA A 411 -19.34 12.92 34.51
N ASP A 412 -19.44 14.25 34.49
CA ASP A 412 -20.45 15.02 35.25
C ASP A 412 -21.78 15.12 34.49
N GLY A 413 -21.82 14.61 33.25
CA GLY A 413 -22.99 14.62 32.38
C GLY A 413 -23.14 15.89 31.56
N GLU A 414 -22.16 16.80 31.57
CA GLU A 414 -22.18 18.01 30.76
C GLU A 414 -21.80 17.70 29.31
N PRO A 415 -22.51 18.27 28.31
CA PRO A 415 -22.24 17.96 26.91
C PRO A 415 -20.91 18.57 26.45
N TYR A 416 -20.10 17.79 25.73
CA TYR A 416 -18.84 18.27 25.16
C TYR A 416 -19.03 19.39 24.13
N LEU A 417 -20.22 19.50 23.52
CA LEU A 417 -20.64 20.66 22.73
C LEU A 417 -21.73 21.40 23.48
N SER A 418 -21.44 22.64 23.87
CA SER A 418 -22.32 23.46 24.69
C SER A 418 -23.70 23.66 24.04
N TYR A 419 -24.70 23.96 24.86
CA TYR A 419 -25.88 24.67 24.36
C TYR A 419 -25.50 26.11 23.99
N LEU A 420 -26.38 26.80 23.26
CA LEU A 420 -26.15 28.19 22.91
C LEU A 420 -26.15 29.02 24.21
N GLY A 421 -25.02 29.63 24.54
CA GLY A 421 -24.87 30.45 25.74
C GLY A 421 -25.69 31.74 25.67
N ALA A 422 -25.78 32.46 26.79
CA ALA A 422 -26.41 33.79 26.85
C ALA A 422 -25.71 34.82 25.95
N ASP A 423 -24.43 34.59 25.63
CA ASP A 423 -23.61 35.36 24.70
C ASP A 423 -23.83 34.97 23.22
N GLY A 424 -24.68 33.98 22.94
CA GLY A 424 -25.00 33.56 21.58
C GLY A 424 -23.90 32.74 20.90
N VAL A 425 -23.02 32.11 21.67
CA VAL A 425 -21.85 31.37 21.17
C VAL A 425 -21.94 29.87 21.50
N TYR A 426 -21.56 29.02 20.54
CA TYR A 426 -21.30 27.59 20.77
C TYR A 426 -19.82 27.36 21.09
N ARG A 427 -19.54 26.54 22.10
CA ARG A 427 -18.19 26.17 22.51
C ARG A 427 -18.02 24.66 22.62
N LEU A 428 -16.80 24.22 22.40
CA LEU A 428 -16.37 22.84 22.56
C LEU A 428 -15.58 22.72 23.86
N SER A 429 -15.82 21.67 24.63
CA SER A 429 -15.05 21.36 25.83
C SER A 429 -13.56 21.15 25.49
N GLU A 430 -12.68 21.50 26.43
CA GLU A 430 -11.24 21.25 26.34
C GLU A 430 -10.90 19.76 26.26
N GLN A 431 -11.81 18.90 26.73
CA GLN A 431 -11.70 17.44 26.63
C GLN A 431 -11.87 16.91 25.20
N VAL A 432 -12.36 17.75 24.26
CA VAL A 432 -12.35 17.42 22.83
C VAL A 432 -11.11 18.06 22.23
N THR A 433 -10.06 17.28 21.99
CA THR A 433 -8.78 17.75 21.45
C THR A 433 -8.64 17.46 19.97
N THR A 434 -7.55 17.95 19.37
CA THR A 434 -7.14 17.57 18.00
C THR A 434 -5.82 16.81 18.00
N ASP A 435 -5.61 15.96 16.99
CA ASP A 435 -4.30 15.33 16.77
C ASP A 435 -3.21 16.37 16.45
N LEU A 436 -3.57 17.55 15.94
CA LEU A 436 -2.68 18.71 15.78
C LEU A 436 -2.22 19.31 17.11
N GLU A 437 -3.10 19.42 18.11
CA GLU A 437 -2.71 19.86 19.46
C GLU A 437 -1.72 18.86 20.07
N ARG A 438 -1.99 17.56 19.90
CA ARG A 438 -1.06 16.50 20.33
C ARG A 438 0.27 16.55 19.58
N PHE A 439 0.24 16.80 18.27
CA PHE A 439 1.42 17.03 17.45
C PHE A 439 2.25 18.22 17.95
N ALA A 440 1.59 19.34 18.27
CA ALA A 440 2.25 20.52 18.82
C ALA A 440 2.85 20.26 20.20
N SER A 441 2.19 19.45 21.05
CA SER A 441 2.73 19.03 22.35
C SER A 441 4.00 18.20 22.19
N TRP A 442 4.04 17.26 21.23
CA TRP A 442 5.27 16.52 20.92
C TRP A 442 6.42 17.43 20.47
N ARG A 443 6.14 18.43 19.63
CA ARG A 443 7.15 19.43 19.24
C ARG A 443 7.68 20.23 20.44
N LYS A 444 6.77 20.70 21.30
CA LYS A 444 7.13 21.45 22.52
C LYS A 444 7.99 20.63 23.49
N LEU A 445 7.75 19.31 23.58
CA LEU A 445 8.61 18.41 24.33
C LEU A 445 9.98 18.25 23.66
N ALA A 446 10.01 18.07 22.34
CA ALA A 446 11.26 17.97 21.59
C ALA A 446 12.16 19.20 21.77
N ASP A 447 11.57 20.40 21.84
CA ASP A 447 12.33 21.65 22.05
C ASP A 447 13.08 21.70 23.39
N ARG A 448 12.65 20.92 24.39
CA ARG A 448 13.24 20.88 25.74
C ARG A 448 14.00 19.60 26.03
N ALA A 449 13.96 18.63 25.11
CA ALA A 449 14.50 17.31 25.31
C ALA A 449 15.96 17.21 24.83
N PRO A 450 16.79 16.35 25.45
CA PRO A 450 18.10 15.96 24.91
C PRO A 450 17.98 15.40 23.47
N PRO A 451 19.06 15.45 22.65
CA PRO A 451 19.00 15.13 21.21
C PRO A 451 18.31 13.80 20.85
N GLN A 452 18.62 12.71 21.55
CA GLN A 452 18.00 11.40 21.28
C GLN A 452 16.51 11.39 21.63
N GLN A 453 16.12 12.06 22.71
CA GLN A 453 14.72 12.14 23.14
C GLN A 453 13.93 13.11 22.25
N ALA A 454 14.55 14.21 21.82
CA ALA A 454 13.97 15.14 20.86
C ALA A 454 13.67 14.43 19.52
N LEU A 455 14.58 13.58 19.03
CA LEU A 455 14.35 12.75 17.85
C LEU A 455 13.11 11.86 18.00
N GLU A 456 12.96 11.15 19.13
CA GLU A 456 11.79 10.30 19.36
C GLU A 456 10.49 11.10 19.49
N CYS A 457 10.51 12.27 20.15
CA CYS A 457 9.36 13.17 20.22
C CYS A 457 8.92 13.67 18.83
N LEU A 458 9.85 14.12 17.99
CA LEU A 458 9.55 14.58 16.62
C LEU A 458 9.03 13.42 15.76
N ARG A 459 9.59 12.21 15.93
CA ARG A 459 9.12 11.01 15.26
C ARG A 459 7.70 10.63 15.71
N ALA A 460 7.40 10.71 17.00
CA ALA A 460 6.06 10.50 17.53
C ALA A 460 5.05 11.51 16.96
N ALA A 461 5.44 12.78 16.81
CA ALA A 461 4.62 13.80 16.16
C ALA A 461 4.28 13.40 14.71
N LEU A 462 5.28 13.08 13.88
CA LEU A 462 5.07 12.74 12.46
C LEU A 462 4.30 11.43 12.23
N ARG A 463 4.23 10.53 13.22
CA ARG A 463 3.36 9.34 13.17
C ARG A 463 1.87 9.69 13.24
N LEU A 464 1.50 10.86 13.78
CA LEU A 464 0.11 11.31 13.81
C LEU A 464 -0.42 11.72 12.43
N VAL A 465 0.49 12.05 11.52
CA VAL A 465 0.14 12.34 10.12
C VAL A 465 -0.34 11.04 9.46
N ARG A 466 -1.44 11.06 8.74
CA ARG A 466 -2.05 9.90 8.06
C ARG A 466 -2.27 10.19 6.57
N GLY A 467 -2.09 11.43 6.16
CA GLY A 467 -2.22 11.91 4.79
C GLY A 467 -2.35 13.43 4.78
N ALA A 468 -2.85 13.99 3.66
CA ALA A 468 -3.13 15.41 3.52
C ALA A 468 -4.04 15.92 4.65
N PRO A 469 -3.70 17.03 5.35
CA PRO A 469 -4.51 17.58 6.41
C PRO A 469 -5.92 17.93 5.94
N PHE A 470 -6.93 17.68 6.78
CA PHE A 470 -8.34 17.92 6.49
C PHE A 470 -8.88 17.13 5.28
N GLY A 471 -8.34 15.94 5.02
CA GLY A 471 -8.75 15.08 3.91
C GLY A 471 -10.09 14.36 4.12
N GLY A 472 -10.60 13.73 3.04
CA GLY A 472 -11.79 12.87 3.07
C GLY A 472 -13.15 13.58 3.11
N GLY A 473 -13.15 14.93 3.07
CA GLY A 473 -14.38 15.72 2.90
C GLY A 473 -14.88 15.73 1.45
N SER A 474 -16.19 15.92 1.27
CA SER A 474 -16.72 16.44 0.00
C SER A 474 -16.21 17.87 -0.23
N GLY A 475 -16.17 18.36 -1.48
CA GLY A 475 -15.53 19.64 -1.85
C GLY A 475 -15.96 20.90 -1.09
N GLU A 476 -17.04 20.86 -0.29
CA GLU A 476 -17.49 21.97 0.56
C GLU A 476 -17.10 21.83 2.05
N THR A 477 -16.71 20.64 2.50
CA THR A 477 -16.47 20.33 3.92
C THR A 477 -15.04 20.69 4.29
N PHE A 478 -14.82 21.25 5.49
CA PHE A 478 -13.51 21.71 5.98
C PHE A 478 -12.87 22.85 5.15
N SER A 479 -13.64 23.49 4.27
CA SER A 479 -13.17 24.59 3.41
C SER A 479 -12.74 25.84 4.19
N TRP A 480 -13.20 26.03 5.42
CA TRP A 480 -12.71 27.07 6.32
C TRP A 480 -11.22 26.88 6.67
N ALA A 481 -10.71 25.64 6.64
CA ALA A 481 -9.31 25.36 6.90
C ALA A 481 -8.42 25.91 5.78
N ASP A 482 -8.87 25.93 4.52
CA ASP A 482 -8.13 26.54 3.40
C ASP A 482 -7.85 28.02 3.61
N ALA A 483 -8.78 28.72 4.26
CA ALA A 483 -8.64 30.15 4.48
C ALA A 483 -7.67 30.51 5.62
N SER A 484 -7.33 29.57 6.50
CA SER A 484 -6.72 29.93 7.80
C SER A 484 -5.76 28.91 8.40
N TRP A 485 -5.96 27.62 8.18
CA TRP A 485 -5.26 26.57 8.92
C TRP A 485 -4.49 25.56 8.07
N ARG A 486 -4.95 25.23 6.85
CA ARG A 486 -4.35 24.15 6.04
C ARG A 486 -2.87 24.40 5.76
N SER A 487 -2.53 25.56 5.22
CA SER A 487 -1.12 25.93 4.96
C SER A 487 -0.29 26.01 6.25
N HIS A 488 -0.89 26.45 7.36
CA HIS A 488 -0.17 26.48 8.65
C HIS A 488 0.13 25.06 9.15
N VAL A 489 -0.81 24.13 9.01
CA VAL A 489 -0.64 22.73 9.40
C VAL A 489 0.39 22.04 8.49
N GLU A 490 0.32 22.27 7.18
CA GLU A 490 1.30 21.76 6.22
C GLU A 490 2.71 22.25 6.57
N TYR A 491 2.87 23.56 6.82
CA TYR A 491 4.13 24.12 7.30
C TYR A 491 4.62 23.49 8.62
N LEU A 492 3.72 23.24 9.57
CA LEU A 492 4.09 22.57 10.82
C LEU A 492 4.55 21.14 10.58
N VAL A 493 3.89 20.38 9.71
CA VAL A 493 4.31 19.02 9.37
C VAL A 493 5.67 19.04 8.67
N ASP A 494 5.81 19.85 7.64
CA ASP A 494 7.02 20.00 6.84
C ASP A 494 8.23 20.45 7.68
N SER A 495 8.08 21.51 8.49
CA SER A 495 9.14 21.94 9.41
C SER A 495 9.50 20.90 10.47
N THR A 496 8.56 20.01 10.87
CA THR A 496 8.88 18.89 11.77
C THR A 496 9.66 17.80 11.06
N ALA A 497 9.30 17.50 9.80
CA ALA A 497 10.03 16.57 8.94
C ALA A 497 11.48 17.00 8.77
N HIS A 498 11.72 18.29 8.49
CA HIS A 498 13.07 18.85 8.41
C HIS A 498 13.85 18.69 9.71
N ARG A 499 13.26 19.12 10.82
CA ARG A 499 13.90 19.03 12.14
C ARG A 499 14.23 17.60 12.54
N LEU A 500 13.33 16.65 12.26
CA LEU A 500 13.59 15.24 12.53
C LEU A 500 14.72 14.70 11.65
N ALA A 501 14.71 15.05 10.36
CA ALA A 501 15.73 14.62 9.43
C ALA A 501 17.12 15.17 9.81
N ASP A 502 17.23 16.44 10.21
CA ASP A 502 18.48 17.03 10.69
C ASP A 502 18.98 16.33 11.96
N ALA A 503 18.11 16.18 12.96
CA ALA A 503 18.46 15.48 14.20
C ALA A 503 18.86 14.01 13.95
N ALA A 504 18.21 13.35 13.00
CA ALA A 504 18.52 11.99 12.61
C ALA A 504 19.87 11.90 11.88
N LEU A 505 20.18 12.84 10.99
CA LEU A 505 21.49 12.91 10.35
C LEU A 505 22.58 13.16 11.40
N ASP A 506 22.39 14.11 12.32
CA ASP A 506 23.39 14.39 13.37
C ASP A 506 23.70 13.18 14.27
N LEU A 507 22.73 12.29 14.45
CA LEU A 507 22.85 11.04 15.21
C LEU A 507 23.18 9.80 14.35
N ASP A 508 23.51 10.00 13.08
CA ASP A 508 23.78 8.95 12.07
C ASP A 508 22.65 7.91 11.91
N ARG A 509 21.41 8.34 12.14
CA ARG A 509 20.18 7.58 11.94
C ARG A 509 19.60 7.84 10.55
N VAL A 510 20.37 7.49 9.52
CA VAL A 510 20.06 7.78 8.11
C VAL A 510 18.66 7.35 7.69
N GLU A 511 18.20 6.20 8.16
CA GLU A 511 16.86 5.66 7.87
C GLU A 511 15.73 6.51 8.44
N VAL A 512 15.93 7.09 9.62
CA VAL A 512 14.96 8.01 10.23
C VAL A 512 14.93 9.33 9.45
N ALA A 513 16.07 9.79 8.96
CA ALA A 513 16.14 10.98 8.11
C ALA A 513 15.39 10.77 6.79
N ARG A 514 15.62 9.64 6.11
CA ARG A 514 14.89 9.24 4.91
C ARG A 514 13.38 9.20 5.17
N TRP A 515 12.96 8.48 6.21
CA TRP A 515 11.55 8.40 6.62
C TRP A 515 10.95 9.80 6.82
N ALA A 516 11.61 10.66 7.59
CA ALA A 516 11.14 12.01 7.87
C ALA A 516 10.94 12.84 6.59
N THR A 517 11.91 12.81 5.67
CA THR A 517 11.80 13.54 4.38
C THR A 517 10.67 13.02 3.50
N LEU A 518 10.42 11.71 3.48
CA LEU A 518 9.27 11.14 2.76
C LEU A 518 7.94 11.59 3.36
N ARG A 519 7.85 11.76 4.69
CA ARG A 519 6.66 12.34 5.33
C ARG A 519 6.40 13.77 4.90
N GLY A 520 7.46 14.58 4.81
CA GLY A 520 7.36 15.95 4.31
C GLY A 520 6.87 15.99 2.87
N LEU A 521 7.50 15.19 1.98
CA LEU A 521 7.14 15.12 0.55
C LEU A 521 5.72 14.60 0.28
N ALA A 522 5.20 13.71 1.13
CA ALA A 522 3.83 13.24 1.02
C ALA A 522 2.77 14.35 1.25
N ILE A 523 3.17 15.44 1.91
CA ILE A 523 2.31 16.60 2.20
C ILE A 523 2.66 17.77 1.27
N THR A 524 3.95 18.01 1.04
CA THR A 524 4.49 19.09 0.22
C THR A 524 5.48 18.51 -0.80
N PRO A 525 4.98 18.01 -1.96
CA PRO A 525 5.80 17.27 -2.93
C PRO A 525 6.97 18.06 -3.52
N ASP A 526 6.86 19.39 -3.55
CA ASP A 526 7.83 20.34 -4.08
C ASP A 526 8.83 20.85 -3.03
N CYS A 527 8.86 20.26 -1.84
CA CYS A 527 9.74 20.71 -0.75
C CYS A 527 11.23 20.41 -1.04
N GLU A 528 11.95 21.42 -1.54
CA GLU A 528 13.39 21.35 -1.82
C GLU A 528 14.22 20.93 -0.60
N GLN A 529 13.83 21.42 0.58
CA GLN A 529 14.51 21.14 1.85
C GLN A 529 14.42 19.66 2.26
N CYS A 530 13.31 18.98 1.94
CA CYS A 530 13.18 17.54 2.09
C CYS A 530 14.08 16.79 1.10
N TYR A 531 14.15 17.24 -0.16
CA TYR A 531 15.04 16.63 -1.16
C TYR A 531 16.52 16.74 -0.79
N GLN A 532 16.97 17.91 -0.34
CA GLN A 532 18.36 18.13 0.09
C GLN A 532 18.75 17.16 1.21
N ARG A 533 17.88 16.98 2.21
CA ARG A 533 18.10 16.06 3.33
C ARG A 533 18.05 14.59 2.90
N ARG A 534 17.20 14.24 1.95
CA ARG A 534 17.13 12.89 1.38
C ARG A 534 18.41 12.55 0.61
N ILE A 535 18.96 13.49 -0.15
CA ILE A 535 20.28 13.35 -0.79
C ILE A 535 21.38 13.21 0.26
N ALA A 536 21.34 14.02 1.33
CA ALA A 536 22.31 13.92 2.42
C ALA A 536 22.27 12.55 3.11
N ALA A 537 21.08 12.02 3.37
CA ALA A 537 20.85 10.68 3.89
C ALA A 537 21.42 9.60 2.94
N ALA A 538 21.06 9.67 1.65
CA ALA A 538 21.54 8.73 0.62
C ALA A 538 23.07 8.71 0.48
N ARG A 539 23.73 9.87 0.61
CA ARG A 539 25.20 9.98 0.58
C ARG A 539 25.84 9.31 1.80
N ARG A 540 25.26 9.46 2.99
CA ARG A 540 25.78 8.85 4.23
C ARG A 540 25.57 7.34 4.29
N SER A 541 24.49 6.80 3.72
CA SER A 541 24.27 5.35 3.62
C SER A 541 25.16 4.65 2.58
N GLY A 542 25.85 5.40 1.71
CA GLY A 542 26.63 4.86 0.60
C GLY A 542 25.77 4.35 -0.57
N TYR A 543 24.46 4.55 -0.53
CA TYR A 543 23.52 4.01 -1.51
C TYR A 543 23.37 4.96 -2.72
N ARG A 544 24.39 5.00 -3.58
CA ARG A 544 24.47 5.92 -4.74
C ARG A 544 23.22 5.94 -5.64
N ARG A 545 22.53 4.80 -5.78
CA ARG A 545 21.31 4.70 -6.60
C ARG A 545 20.14 5.53 -6.06
N GLU A 546 20.07 5.77 -4.76
CA GLU A 546 19.01 6.61 -4.19
C GLU A 546 19.18 8.09 -4.54
N VAL A 547 20.42 8.56 -4.71
CA VAL A 547 20.66 9.92 -5.24
C VAL A 547 20.10 10.04 -6.66
N ASP A 548 20.35 9.06 -7.53
CA ASP A 548 19.83 9.06 -8.90
C ASP A 548 18.30 9.00 -8.96
N LEU A 549 17.65 8.32 -8.00
CA LEU A 549 16.20 8.25 -7.88
C LEU A 549 15.60 9.57 -7.40
N VAL A 550 16.22 10.22 -6.41
CA VAL A 550 15.81 11.54 -5.94
C VAL A 550 15.91 12.57 -7.08
N MET A 551 17.02 12.57 -7.82
CA MET A 551 17.20 13.49 -8.94
C MET A 551 16.16 13.25 -10.04
N ARG A 552 15.85 11.98 -10.37
CA ARG A 552 14.80 11.64 -11.35
C ARG A 552 13.42 12.09 -10.91
N HIS A 553 13.07 11.92 -9.63
CA HIS A 553 11.78 12.36 -9.11
C HIS A 553 11.62 13.88 -9.12
N MET A 554 12.68 14.63 -8.78
CA MET A 554 12.69 16.09 -8.93
C MET A 554 12.51 16.52 -10.40
N ASP A 555 13.18 15.83 -11.31
CA ASP A 555 13.07 16.00 -12.76
C ASP A 555 11.64 15.73 -13.30
N GLU A 556 10.92 14.78 -12.70
CA GLU A 556 9.52 14.48 -13.04
C GLU A 556 8.57 15.58 -12.56
N LEU A 557 8.73 16.07 -11.33
CA LEU A 557 7.93 17.17 -10.79
C LEU A 557 8.13 18.48 -11.57
N GLN A 558 9.35 18.76 -12.05
CA GLN A 558 9.61 19.91 -12.93
C GLN A 558 9.01 19.77 -14.33
N ARG A 559 8.68 18.54 -14.75
CA ARG A 559 8.04 18.26 -16.04
C ARG A 559 6.53 18.15 -15.97
N GLU A 560 5.91 18.17 -14.79
CA GLU A 560 4.45 18.30 -14.71
C GLU A 560 4.05 19.67 -15.28
N PRO A 561 3.31 19.72 -16.40
CA PRO A 561 2.81 20.99 -16.90
C PRO A 561 1.86 21.56 -15.84
N LEU A 562 2.08 22.82 -15.46
CA LEU A 562 1.04 23.61 -14.79
C LEU A 562 -0.26 23.40 -15.59
N PRO A 563 -1.40 23.05 -14.95
CA PRO A 563 -2.67 23.00 -15.67
C PRO A 563 -2.82 24.32 -16.42
N GLU A 564 -2.99 24.21 -17.74
CA GLU A 564 -2.90 25.30 -18.71
C GLU A 564 -3.57 26.58 -18.19
N LEU A 565 -2.75 27.56 -17.80
CA LEU A 565 -3.19 28.94 -17.61
C LEU A 565 -3.64 29.57 -18.95
N ASP A 566 -3.47 28.87 -20.07
CA ASP A 566 -3.90 29.29 -21.41
C ASP A 566 -5.43 29.34 -21.57
N ASP A 567 -6.20 28.56 -20.80
CA ASP A 567 -7.67 28.63 -20.86
C ASP A 567 -8.25 29.91 -20.23
N LEU A 568 -7.48 30.62 -19.39
CA LEU A 568 -7.87 31.92 -18.83
C LEU A 568 -7.45 33.10 -19.72
N ALA A 569 -6.43 32.94 -20.57
CA ALA A 569 -6.03 33.96 -21.54
C ALA A 569 -6.90 33.92 -22.81
N THR A 570 -7.38 32.75 -23.20
CA THR A 570 -8.16 32.56 -24.44
C THR A 570 -9.63 32.99 -24.29
N GLY A 571 -10.17 33.02 -23.06
CA GLY A 571 -11.54 33.47 -22.78
C GLY A 571 -11.76 34.99 -22.67
N ALA A 572 -10.72 35.82 -22.81
CA ALA A 572 -10.80 37.26 -22.60
C ALA A 572 -10.79 38.13 -23.88
N LEU A 573 -10.75 37.53 -25.08
CA LEU A 573 -10.68 38.28 -26.34
C LEU A 573 -11.81 38.01 -27.35
N GLU A 574 -12.81 37.21 -27.01
CA GLU A 574 -14.01 37.05 -27.86
C GLU A 574 -15.25 37.61 -27.16
N GLY A 575 -15.53 38.89 -27.36
CA GLY A 575 -16.78 39.46 -26.82
C GLY A 575 -16.91 40.98 -26.76
N VAL A 576 -16.43 41.73 -27.75
CA VAL A 576 -16.93 43.10 -27.97
C VAL A 576 -17.25 43.27 -29.46
N PRO A 577 -18.52 43.19 -29.87
CA PRO A 577 -18.93 43.68 -31.17
C PRO A 577 -18.86 45.21 -31.14
N LEU A 578 -18.09 45.79 -32.07
CA LEU A 578 -18.25 47.18 -32.46
C LEU A 578 -19.57 47.34 -33.21
N ALA A 579 -20.60 47.85 -32.52
CA ALA A 579 -21.72 48.61 -33.09
C ALA A 579 -22.45 49.37 -31.98
#